data_AF-A0A2E1XIE1-F1
#
_entry.id   AF-A0A2E1XIE1-F1
#
_cell.length_a   1.000
_cell.length_b   1.000
_cell.length_c   1.000
_cell.angle_alpha   90.00
_cell.angle_beta   90.00
_cell.angle_gamma   90.00
#
_symmetry.space_group_name_H-M   'P 1'
#
loop_
_entity.id
_entity.type
_entity.pdbx_description
1 polymer ?
#
loop_
_entity_poly.entity_id
_entity_poly.type
_entity_poly.pdbx_seq_one_letter_code
_entity_poly.pdbx_strand_id
1 'polypeptide(L)'
;MRKSLLLAATAALALAACGEKKESDAAAEAETDAAAETETAGPAADLPDEAKTQAELKADFEKLAAENLAASKAFLEENKARDDVEVTSSGLQYTVLEEGPEDGLSPDSTDLVVVHYVGTLKDGMEFDSSRARGAAAQFPLNRVIPGWTEGVQLMSEGDRYRFFVPPDLAYGEMGTPGGPIGPNEALIFDVELIKVQNAERNLETANAFLSENAKKEGVKSTDSGLQYEVISEGPEDGESPDAGDTVEVHYQGTLLNGTEFDSSYVRGQTVEFPLNRVIPGWTEGVQLMSEGDKYRFFIPPDLAYGETGTPGGPIGPNEALIFEVELVSVK
;
A
#
# COMPACT_ATOMS: atom_id res chain seq x y z
N MET A 1 -28.94 14.79 -17.61
CA MET A 1 -29.04 15.63 -16.39
C MET A 1 -29.31 14.74 -15.18
N ARG A 2 -28.26 14.35 -14.46
CA ARG A 2 -28.36 13.86 -13.08
C ARG A 2 -27.19 14.47 -12.32
N LYS A 3 -27.53 15.37 -11.40
CA LYS A 3 -26.62 16.06 -10.49
C LYS A 3 -26.22 15.05 -9.41
N SER A 4 -24.93 14.80 -9.23
CA SER A 4 -24.43 14.21 -7.99
C SER A 4 -23.72 15.29 -7.21
N LEU A 5 -24.28 15.58 -6.04
CA LEU A 5 -23.84 16.58 -5.08
C LEU A 5 -22.90 15.90 -4.06
N LEU A 6 -21.89 16.68 -3.67
CA LEU A 6 -20.91 16.56 -2.57
C LEU A 6 -21.14 15.49 -1.47
N LEU A 7 -20.03 14.92 -1.01
CA LEU A 7 -19.73 14.92 0.43
C LEU A 7 -18.21 15.05 0.67
N ALA A 8 -17.80 16.22 1.17
CA ALA A 8 -16.47 16.47 1.71
C ALA A 8 -16.47 16.12 3.20
N ALA A 9 -15.54 15.27 3.63
CA ALA A 9 -15.36 14.91 5.03
C ALA A 9 -14.21 15.73 5.63
N THR A 10 -14.54 16.79 6.37
CA THR A 10 -13.64 17.51 7.27
C THR A 10 -13.53 16.77 8.61
N ALA A 11 -12.34 16.28 8.94
CA ALA A 11 -12.00 15.81 10.28
C ALA A 11 -11.46 16.99 11.11
N ALA A 12 -12.19 17.38 12.16
CA ALA A 12 -11.74 18.34 13.16
C ALA A 12 -11.34 17.61 14.44
N LEU A 13 -10.10 17.85 14.87
CA LEU A 13 -9.50 17.40 16.12
C LEU A 13 -9.84 18.41 17.22
N ALA A 14 -10.31 17.95 18.39
CA ALA A 14 -10.38 18.79 19.59
C ALA A 14 -10.11 17.96 20.86
N LEU A 15 -9.16 18.44 21.66
CA LEU A 15 -8.76 17.93 22.97
C LEU A 15 -9.23 18.89 24.09
N ALA A 16 -9.47 18.31 25.27
CA ALA A 16 -9.36 18.87 26.62
C ALA A 16 -10.51 19.73 27.25
N ALA A 17 -11.21 19.07 28.19
CA ALA A 17 -11.24 19.29 29.66
C ALA A 17 -11.99 20.46 30.35
N CYS A 18 -12.56 20.07 31.50
CA CYS A 18 -12.93 20.78 32.74
C CYS A 18 -14.33 21.41 32.92
N GLY A 19 -15.01 20.98 33.99
CA GLY A 19 -15.45 21.92 35.03
C GLY A 19 -16.93 21.97 35.43
N GLU A 20 -17.25 21.26 36.52
CA GLU A 20 -17.97 21.76 37.71
C GLU A 20 -19.49 21.53 37.96
N LYS A 21 -19.68 21.01 39.19
CA LYS A 21 -20.85 20.69 40.03
C LYS A 21 -21.97 21.73 40.13
N LYS A 22 -23.18 21.23 40.47
CA LYS A 22 -23.95 21.75 41.62
C LYS A 22 -24.95 20.73 42.20
N GLU A 23 -24.80 20.46 43.50
CA GLU A 23 -25.75 19.83 44.43
C GLU A 23 -26.79 20.84 44.95
N SER A 24 -27.98 20.34 45.31
CA SER A 24 -28.75 20.70 46.52
C SER A 24 -29.93 19.71 46.67
N ASP A 25 -29.93 18.84 47.68
CA ASP A 25 -30.68 18.94 48.97
C ASP A 25 -32.22 18.91 48.82
N ALA A 26 -33.05 18.24 49.62
CA ALA A 26 -32.89 17.35 50.77
C ALA A 26 -34.29 16.83 51.20
N ALA A 27 -34.31 15.73 51.99
CA ALA A 27 -35.26 15.38 53.06
C ALA A 27 -36.73 15.04 52.69
N ALA A 28 -37.47 14.15 53.38
CA ALA A 28 -37.25 13.16 54.43
C ALA A 28 -38.58 12.40 54.67
N GLU A 29 -38.51 11.35 55.51
CA GLU A 29 -39.57 10.73 56.31
C GLU A 29 -40.24 9.43 55.82
N ALA A 30 -40.62 8.63 56.81
CA ALA A 30 -40.55 7.17 56.86
C ALA A 30 -41.88 6.54 57.35
N GLU A 31 -41.91 5.21 57.21
CA GLU A 31 -42.74 4.20 57.91
C GLU A 31 -44.23 4.05 57.55
N THR A 32 -44.63 2.86 57.05
CA THR A 32 -45.12 1.74 57.89
C THR A 32 -45.62 0.54 57.04
N ASP A 33 -45.04 -0.62 57.35
CA ASP A 33 -45.54 -2.00 57.48
C ASP A 33 -46.60 -2.69 56.56
N ALA A 34 -46.30 -3.99 56.35
CA ALA A 34 -47.14 -5.17 56.16
C ALA A 34 -47.95 -5.38 54.86
N ALA A 35 -47.53 -6.37 54.06
CA ALA A 35 -48.10 -7.74 54.10
C ALA A 35 -47.62 -8.56 52.88
N ALA A 36 -47.24 -9.81 53.15
CA ALA A 36 -46.83 -10.80 52.16
C ALA A 36 -48.05 -11.39 51.43
N GLU A 37 -47.94 -11.54 50.11
CA GLU A 37 -48.61 -12.61 49.37
C GLU A 37 -47.62 -13.23 48.38
N THR A 38 -47.45 -14.54 48.52
CA THR A 38 -46.73 -15.45 47.65
C THR A 38 -47.48 -15.63 46.34
N GLU A 39 -46.79 -15.46 45.20
CA GLU A 39 -47.25 -16.02 43.94
C GLU A 39 -46.12 -16.74 43.21
N THR A 40 -46.50 -17.91 42.70
CA THR A 40 -45.70 -19.06 42.34
C THR A 40 -45.06 -18.95 40.97
N ALA A 41 -43.90 -19.60 40.84
CA ALA A 41 -43.11 -19.77 39.63
C ALA A 41 -43.91 -20.19 38.39
N GLY A 42 -43.77 -19.43 37.30
CA GLY A 42 -43.87 -19.92 35.93
C GLY A 42 -42.48 -20.34 35.41
N PRO A 43 -42.37 -21.29 34.46
CA PRO A 43 -41.09 -21.88 34.11
C PRO A 43 -40.20 -20.83 33.45
N ALA A 44 -39.03 -20.60 34.04
CA ALA A 44 -37.92 -19.96 33.34
C ALA A 44 -37.65 -20.80 32.08
N ALA A 45 -37.87 -20.20 30.92
CA ALA A 45 -37.36 -20.74 29.68
C ALA A 45 -35.85 -20.91 29.83
N ASP A 46 -35.38 -22.11 29.52
CA ASP A 46 -33.98 -22.50 29.44
C ASP A 46 -33.11 -21.38 28.85
N LEU A 47 -32.06 -21.01 29.59
CA LEU A 47 -30.69 -20.77 29.12
C LEU A 47 -29.81 -20.70 30.39
N PRO A 48 -28.68 -21.43 30.42
CA PRO A 48 -27.47 -20.82 29.88
C PRO A 48 -26.68 -21.76 28.96
N ASP A 49 -26.10 -21.18 27.91
CA ASP A 49 -25.00 -21.75 27.14
C ASP A 49 -23.77 -21.77 28.08
N GLU A 50 -23.37 -22.95 28.55
CA GLU A 50 -22.23 -23.08 29.48
C GLU A 50 -20.93 -22.73 28.73
N ALA A 51 -20.27 -21.65 29.15
CA ALA A 51 -18.97 -21.26 28.60
C ALA A 51 -17.93 -22.36 28.86
N LYS A 52 -17.31 -22.87 27.78
CA LYS A 52 -16.26 -23.89 27.86
C LYS A 52 -15.14 -23.48 28.82
N THR A 53 -14.63 -24.45 29.58
CA THR A 53 -13.46 -24.26 30.44
C THR A 53 -12.19 -24.05 29.61
N GLN A 54 -11.17 -23.42 30.21
CA GLN A 54 -9.86 -23.26 29.55
C GLN A 54 -9.22 -24.60 29.14
N ALA A 55 -9.47 -25.67 29.90
CA ALA A 55 -8.97 -27.00 29.57
C ALA A 55 -9.68 -27.58 28.33
N GLU A 56 -11.00 -27.38 28.21
CA GLU A 56 -11.77 -27.81 27.03
C GLU A 56 -11.39 -27.00 25.80
N LEU A 57 -11.25 -25.67 25.92
CA LEU A 57 -10.78 -24.81 24.83
C LEU A 57 -9.39 -25.23 24.33
N LYS A 58 -8.49 -25.56 25.26
CA LYS A 58 -7.16 -26.06 24.92
C LYS A 58 -7.23 -27.43 24.23
N ALA A 59 -8.02 -28.36 24.74
CA ALA A 59 -8.16 -29.69 24.15
C ALA A 59 -8.78 -29.64 22.74
N ASP A 60 -9.79 -28.79 22.54
CA ASP A 60 -10.40 -28.54 21.24
C ASP A 60 -9.40 -27.93 20.26
N PHE A 61 -8.58 -26.97 20.72
CA PHE A 61 -7.53 -26.38 19.89
C PHE A 61 -6.45 -27.41 19.50
N GLU A 62 -5.96 -28.21 20.45
CA GLU A 62 -4.95 -29.24 20.18
C GLU A 62 -5.48 -30.30 19.20
N LYS A 63 -6.75 -30.68 19.35
CA LYS A 63 -7.43 -31.60 18.43
C LYS A 63 -7.51 -30.99 17.03
N LEU A 64 -7.99 -29.75 16.91
CA LEU A 64 -8.10 -29.05 15.62
C LEU A 64 -6.72 -28.87 14.97
N ALA A 65 -5.70 -28.51 15.75
CA ALA A 65 -4.33 -28.36 15.27
C ALA A 65 -3.76 -29.66 14.71
N ALA A 66 -4.06 -30.81 15.35
CA ALA A 66 -3.65 -32.12 14.88
C ALA A 66 -4.39 -32.54 13.59
N GLU A 67 -5.70 -32.31 13.54
CA GLU A 67 -6.54 -32.59 12.37
C GLU A 67 -6.09 -31.75 11.16
N ASN A 68 -5.88 -30.45 11.37
CA ASN A 68 -5.40 -29.54 10.34
C ASN A 68 -4.00 -29.90 9.87
N LEU A 69 -3.07 -30.24 10.76
CA LEU A 69 -1.73 -30.66 10.37
C LEU A 69 -1.76 -31.91 9.48
N ALA A 70 -2.58 -32.90 9.83
CA ALA A 70 -2.75 -34.11 9.04
C ALA A 70 -3.37 -33.81 7.67
N ALA A 71 -4.42 -32.98 7.64
CA ALA A 71 -5.09 -32.58 6.40
C ALA A 71 -4.18 -31.75 5.48
N SER A 72 -3.44 -30.78 6.02
CA SER A 72 -2.47 -29.96 5.30
C SER A 72 -1.36 -30.81 4.70
N LYS A 73 -0.82 -31.77 5.45
CA LYS A 73 0.19 -32.71 4.92
C LYS A 73 -0.37 -33.56 3.79
N ALA A 74 -1.55 -34.16 3.97
CA ALA A 74 -2.17 -34.98 2.93
C ALA A 74 -2.43 -34.16 1.65
N PHE A 75 -2.97 -32.95 1.80
CA PHE A 75 -3.19 -32.03 0.69
C PHE A 75 -1.90 -31.70 -0.06
N LEU A 76 -0.84 -31.32 0.64
CA LEU A 76 0.45 -30.95 0.02
C LEU A 76 1.14 -32.17 -0.62
N GLU A 77 1.00 -33.37 -0.07
CA GLU A 77 1.53 -34.60 -0.66
C GLU A 77 0.81 -34.99 -1.95
N GLU A 78 -0.51 -34.79 -2.02
CA GLU A 78 -1.28 -34.98 -3.25
C GLU A 78 -0.97 -33.89 -4.27
N ASN A 79 -0.89 -32.64 -3.83
CA ASN A 79 -0.68 -31.50 -4.71
C ASN A 79 0.68 -31.54 -5.41
N LYS A 80 1.77 -31.90 -4.71
CA LYS A 80 3.10 -32.02 -5.33
C LYS A 80 3.25 -33.15 -6.34
N ALA A 81 2.28 -34.07 -6.41
CA ALA A 81 2.28 -35.15 -7.39
C ALA A 81 1.70 -34.72 -8.74
N ARG A 82 1.16 -33.50 -8.83
CA ARG A 82 0.66 -32.93 -10.07
C ARG A 82 1.82 -32.45 -10.95
N ASP A 83 1.69 -32.67 -12.25
CA ASP A 83 2.74 -32.31 -13.23
C ASP A 83 2.92 -30.78 -13.38
N ASP A 84 1.94 -29.98 -12.97
CA ASP A 84 1.96 -28.52 -13.02
C ASP A 84 2.40 -27.85 -11.71
N VAL A 85 2.90 -28.64 -10.75
CA VAL A 85 3.32 -28.15 -9.45
C VAL A 85 4.83 -28.30 -9.28
N GLU A 86 5.49 -27.16 -9.10
CA GLU A 86 6.89 -27.08 -8.71
C GLU A 86 7.01 -27.02 -7.19
N VAL A 87 8.10 -27.57 -6.64
CA VAL A 87 8.36 -27.61 -5.19
C VAL A 87 9.75 -27.09 -4.88
N THR A 88 9.81 -26.06 -4.04
CA THR A 88 11.08 -25.48 -3.61
C THR A 88 11.74 -26.31 -2.51
N SER A 89 12.99 -26.00 -2.17
CA SER A 89 13.71 -26.67 -1.09
C SER A 89 13.09 -26.46 0.30
N SER A 90 12.31 -25.40 0.51
CA SER A 90 11.60 -25.16 1.78
C SER A 90 10.28 -25.94 1.85
N GLY A 91 9.84 -26.54 0.74
CA GLY A 91 8.56 -27.23 0.63
C GLY A 91 7.41 -26.33 0.17
N LEU A 92 7.66 -25.04 -0.12
CA LEU A 92 6.71 -24.21 -0.84
C LEU A 92 6.39 -24.85 -2.19
N GLN A 93 5.11 -24.93 -2.55
CA GLN A 93 4.69 -25.44 -3.84
C GLN A 93 4.02 -24.35 -4.64
N TYR A 94 4.17 -24.37 -5.96
CA TYR A 94 3.53 -23.38 -6.82
C TYR A 94 3.25 -23.90 -8.22
N THR A 95 2.31 -23.23 -8.89
CA THR A 95 1.99 -23.41 -10.30
C THR A 95 2.05 -22.05 -10.98
N VAL A 96 2.70 -21.97 -12.13
CA VAL A 96 2.65 -20.79 -13.01
C VAL A 96 1.30 -20.79 -13.74
N LEU A 97 0.45 -19.80 -13.49
CA LEU A 97 -0.85 -19.66 -14.16
C LEU A 97 -0.73 -18.82 -15.44
N GLU A 98 0.09 -17.77 -15.39
CA GLU A 98 0.36 -16.87 -16.50
C GLU A 98 1.79 -16.33 -16.35
N GLU A 99 2.56 -16.35 -17.45
CA GLU A 99 3.88 -15.74 -17.51
C GLU A 99 3.76 -14.27 -17.95
N GLY A 100 4.46 -13.39 -17.25
CA GLY A 100 4.65 -12.00 -17.60
C GLY A 100 5.61 -11.82 -18.78
N PRO A 101 5.88 -10.57 -19.18
CA PRO A 101 6.86 -10.27 -20.21
C PRO A 101 8.28 -10.72 -19.82
N GLU A 102 9.09 -11.11 -20.80
CA GLU A 102 10.46 -11.61 -20.59
C GLU A 102 11.39 -10.59 -19.91
N ASP A 103 11.11 -9.29 -20.03
CA ASP A 103 11.83 -8.19 -19.39
C ASP A 103 11.21 -7.75 -18.06
N GLY A 104 10.22 -8.50 -17.55
CA GLY A 104 9.61 -8.29 -16.24
C GLY A 104 10.63 -8.39 -15.11
N LEU A 105 10.58 -7.42 -14.19
CA LEU A 105 11.50 -7.39 -13.06
C LEU A 105 11.11 -8.40 -11.99
N SER A 106 12.06 -9.19 -11.51
CA SER A 106 11.90 -9.99 -10.30
C SER A 106 12.27 -9.16 -9.05
N PRO A 107 11.53 -9.32 -7.93
CA PRO A 107 11.83 -8.63 -6.68
C PRO A 107 12.90 -9.36 -5.86
N ASP A 108 13.68 -8.59 -5.11
CA ASP A 108 14.51 -9.08 -4.01
C ASP A 108 13.71 -9.12 -2.70
N SER A 109 14.20 -9.88 -1.71
CA SER A 109 13.51 -10.12 -0.42
C SER A 109 13.12 -8.87 0.39
N THR A 110 13.69 -7.70 0.09
CA THR A 110 13.40 -6.42 0.75
C THR A 110 12.57 -5.47 -0.09
N ASP A 111 12.30 -5.80 -1.35
CA ASP A 111 11.62 -4.93 -2.28
C ASP A 111 10.16 -4.71 -1.89
N LEU A 112 9.66 -3.54 -2.28
CA LEU A 112 8.26 -3.20 -2.20
C LEU A 112 7.57 -3.77 -3.45
N VAL A 113 6.58 -4.63 -3.27
CA VAL A 113 5.83 -5.21 -4.39
C VAL A 113 4.39 -4.73 -4.39
N VAL A 114 3.83 -4.57 -5.58
CA VAL A 114 2.41 -4.28 -5.80
C VAL A 114 1.81 -5.54 -6.42
N VAL A 115 0.78 -6.10 -5.79
CA VAL A 115 0.17 -7.35 -6.23
C VAL A 115 -1.36 -7.30 -6.19
N HIS A 116 -1.98 -8.10 -7.05
CA HIS A 116 -3.32 -8.60 -6.78
C HIS A 116 -3.24 -10.00 -6.20
N TYR A 117 -4.07 -10.31 -5.20
CA TYR A 117 -4.13 -11.67 -4.66
C TYR A 117 -5.51 -12.07 -4.16
N VAL A 118 -5.69 -13.38 -4.07
CA VAL A 118 -6.81 -14.05 -3.39
C VAL A 118 -6.24 -15.18 -2.55
N GLY A 119 -6.48 -15.12 -1.23
CA GLY A 119 -6.10 -16.14 -0.26
C GLY A 119 -7.29 -17.02 0.11
N THR A 120 -7.13 -18.33 -0.04
CA THR A 120 -8.16 -19.33 0.26
C THR A 120 -7.60 -20.46 1.12
N LEU A 121 -8.47 -21.08 1.92
CA LEU A 121 -8.19 -22.36 2.57
C LEU A 121 -8.41 -23.51 1.57
N LYS A 122 -7.94 -24.71 1.93
CA LYS A 122 -8.10 -25.95 1.15
C LYS A 122 -9.56 -26.31 0.80
N ASP A 123 -10.53 -25.81 1.56
CA ASP A 123 -11.96 -26.01 1.32
C ASP A 123 -12.59 -24.95 0.39
N GLY A 124 -11.78 -24.00 -0.09
CA GLY A 124 -12.20 -22.90 -0.95
C GLY A 124 -12.70 -21.67 -0.22
N MET A 125 -12.70 -21.65 1.12
CA MET A 125 -13.05 -20.45 1.88
C MET A 125 -12.03 -19.34 1.61
N GLU A 126 -12.47 -18.25 0.97
CA GLU A 126 -11.69 -17.02 0.85
C GLU A 126 -11.61 -16.34 2.23
N PHE A 127 -10.39 -16.10 2.71
CA PHE A 127 -10.15 -15.39 3.96
C PHE A 127 -9.63 -13.97 3.74
N ASP A 128 -9.02 -13.69 2.58
CA ASP A 128 -8.51 -12.37 2.24
C ASP A 128 -8.34 -12.18 0.72
N SER A 129 -8.62 -10.98 0.20
CA SER A 129 -8.49 -10.66 -1.23
C SER A 129 -8.31 -9.17 -1.47
N SER A 130 -7.25 -8.81 -2.21
CA SER A 130 -7.07 -7.42 -2.64
C SER A 130 -8.08 -7.04 -3.73
N ARG A 131 -8.51 -8.01 -4.54
CA ARG A 131 -9.54 -7.79 -5.56
C ARG A 131 -10.90 -7.48 -4.94
N ALA A 132 -11.26 -8.16 -3.86
CA ALA A 132 -12.50 -7.88 -3.12
C ALA A 132 -12.50 -6.46 -2.51
N ARG A 133 -11.31 -5.92 -2.17
CA ARG A 133 -11.14 -4.53 -1.73
C ARG A 133 -11.13 -3.50 -2.87
N GLY A 134 -11.06 -3.94 -4.13
CA GLY A 134 -11.07 -3.08 -5.31
C GLY A 134 -9.75 -2.33 -5.58
N ALA A 135 -8.66 -2.70 -4.91
CA ALA A 135 -7.35 -2.07 -5.10
C ALA A 135 -6.21 -3.08 -4.91
N ALA A 136 -5.11 -2.89 -5.64
CA ALA A 136 -3.91 -3.69 -5.45
C ALA A 136 -3.35 -3.51 -4.02
N ALA A 137 -2.70 -4.54 -3.51
CA ALA A 137 -2.00 -4.48 -2.23
C ALA A 137 -0.53 -4.16 -2.45
N GLN A 138 0.04 -3.34 -1.57
CA GLN A 138 1.45 -2.99 -1.59
C GLN A 138 2.09 -3.30 -0.23
N PHE A 139 3.18 -4.03 -0.23
CA PHE A 139 3.92 -4.38 1.00
C PHE A 139 5.38 -4.73 0.69
N PRO A 140 6.30 -4.49 1.64
CA PRO A 140 7.67 -4.96 1.51
C PRO A 140 7.75 -6.47 1.75
N LEU A 141 8.48 -7.21 0.91
CA LEU A 141 8.53 -8.67 0.95
C LEU A 141 9.06 -9.25 2.27
N ASN A 142 9.87 -8.49 3.01
CA ASN A 142 10.39 -8.91 4.31
C ASN A 142 9.40 -8.73 5.47
N ARG A 143 8.14 -8.33 5.21
CA ARG A 143 7.08 -8.16 6.24
C ARG A 143 5.84 -9.03 6.04
N VAL A 144 5.89 -9.96 5.09
CA VAL A 144 4.83 -10.94 4.85
C VAL A 144 5.23 -12.33 5.36
N ILE A 145 4.34 -13.32 5.24
CA ILE A 145 4.64 -14.69 5.65
C ILE A 145 5.85 -15.25 4.87
N PRO A 146 6.65 -16.16 5.45
CA PRO A 146 7.86 -16.66 4.81
C PRO A 146 7.64 -17.23 3.40
N GLY A 147 6.51 -17.91 3.17
CA GLY A 147 6.16 -18.44 1.85
C GLY A 147 5.90 -17.38 0.79
N TRP A 148 5.44 -16.18 1.19
CA TRP A 148 5.33 -15.04 0.27
C TRP A 148 6.69 -14.39 0.03
N THR A 149 7.48 -14.20 1.09
CA THR A 149 8.84 -13.66 0.95
C THR A 149 9.64 -14.53 -0.02
N GLU A 150 9.57 -15.86 0.08
CA GLU A 150 10.21 -16.77 -0.86
C GLU A 150 9.52 -16.80 -2.23
N GLY A 151 8.22 -17.09 -2.27
CA GLY A 151 7.50 -17.39 -3.51
C GLY A 151 7.43 -16.22 -4.49
N VAL A 152 7.24 -15.00 -4.00
CA VAL A 152 7.13 -13.82 -4.86
C VAL A 152 8.47 -13.46 -5.51
N GLN A 153 9.61 -13.85 -4.92
CA GLN A 153 10.93 -13.70 -5.57
C GLN A 153 11.13 -14.66 -6.75
N LEU A 154 10.27 -15.67 -6.91
CA LEU A 154 10.25 -16.57 -8.08
C LEU A 154 9.44 -16.00 -9.26
N MET A 155 8.78 -14.85 -9.04
CA MET A 155 7.95 -14.17 -10.02
C MET A 155 8.70 -12.99 -10.64
N SER A 156 8.26 -12.61 -11.83
CA SER A 156 8.57 -11.36 -12.53
C SER A 156 7.31 -10.50 -12.67
N GLU A 157 7.48 -9.19 -12.86
CA GLU A 157 6.36 -8.29 -13.16
C GLU A 157 5.49 -8.86 -14.29
N GLY A 158 4.18 -8.92 -14.08
CA GLY A 158 3.19 -9.52 -14.99
C GLY A 158 2.85 -10.98 -14.69
N ASP A 159 3.68 -11.71 -13.95
CA ASP A 159 3.41 -13.11 -13.63
C ASP A 159 2.14 -13.27 -12.77
N ARG A 160 1.44 -14.37 -12.99
CA ARG A 160 0.40 -14.85 -12.09
C ARG A 160 0.69 -16.28 -11.66
N TYR A 161 0.95 -16.47 -10.37
CA TYR A 161 1.25 -17.79 -9.79
C TYR A 161 0.14 -18.20 -8.82
N ARG A 162 -0.02 -19.51 -8.63
CA ARG A 162 -0.74 -20.08 -7.50
C ARG A 162 0.26 -20.70 -6.55
N PHE A 163 0.33 -20.20 -5.33
CA PHE A 163 1.14 -20.76 -4.25
C PHE A 163 0.30 -21.67 -3.36
N PHE A 164 0.88 -22.79 -2.94
CA PHE A 164 0.37 -23.67 -1.91
C PHE A 164 1.39 -23.66 -0.77
N VAL A 165 1.06 -22.94 0.29
CA VAL A 165 1.99 -22.57 1.35
C VAL A 165 1.82 -23.53 2.53
N PRO A 166 2.85 -24.32 2.88
CA PRO A 166 2.86 -25.14 4.09
C PRO A 166 2.68 -24.30 5.37
N PRO A 167 2.16 -24.88 6.46
CA PRO A 167 1.89 -24.12 7.67
C PRO A 167 3.11 -23.40 8.25
N ASP A 168 4.28 -24.03 8.22
CA ASP A 168 5.56 -23.48 8.69
C ASP A 168 6.07 -22.30 7.86
N LEU A 169 5.61 -22.17 6.62
CA LEU A 169 5.84 -21.00 5.75
C LEU A 169 4.67 -19.99 5.80
N ALA A 170 3.64 -20.26 6.61
CA ALA A 170 2.45 -19.43 6.78
C ALA A 170 2.29 -18.96 8.24
N TYR A 171 1.19 -19.33 8.90
CA TYR A 171 0.87 -18.91 10.29
C TYR A 171 1.15 -20.01 11.34
N GLY A 172 1.74 -21.13 10.93
CA GLY A 172 2.24 -22.18 11.81
C GLY A 172 1.21 -22.84 12.72
N GLU A 173 1.68 -23.35 13.85
CA GLU A 173 0.89 -24.09 14.83
C GLU A 173 -0.22 -23.28 15.49
N MET A 174 -0.13 -21.95 15.45
CA MET A 174 -1.10 -21.07 16.09
C MET A 174 -2.20 -20.58 15.14
N GLY A 175 -1.91 -20.49 13.84
CA GLY A 175 -2.81 -19.81 12.91
C GLY A 175 -2.93 -18.32 13.25
N THR A 176 -4.08 -17.73 12.96
CA THR A 176 -4.43 -16.35 13.36
C THR A 176 -5.36 -16.38 14.58
N PRO A 177 -4.91 -15.94 15.77
CA PRO A 177 -5.76 -15.94 16.96
C PRO A 177 -7.05 -15.13 16.76
N GLY A 178 -8.21 -15.79 16.85
CA GLY A 178 -9.53 -15.18 16.61
C GLY A 178 -9.81 -14.83 15.14
N GLY A 179 -8.94 -15.22 14.22
CA GLY A 179 -9.09 -15.00 12.79
C GLY A 179 -9.56 -16.24 12.03
N PRO A 180 -9.71 -16.13 10.70
CA PRO A 180 -10.24 -17.20 9.85
C PRO A 180 -9.23 -18.34 9.61
N ILE A 181 -7.95 -18.14 9.90
CA ILE A 181 -6.91 -19.14 9.66
C ILE A 181 -6.66 -19.92 10.95
N GLY A 182 -7.01 -21.20 10.91
CA GLY A 182 -6.80 -22.14 12.02
C GLY A 182 -5.33 -22.55 12.20
N PRO A 183 -5.03 -23.26 13.30
CA PRO A 183 -3.69 -23.82 13.53
C PRO A 183 -3.32 -24.82 12.44
N ASN A 184 -2.05 -24.83 12.02
CA ASN A 184 -1.49 -25.77 11.04
C ASN A 184 -2.21 -25.81 9.68
N GLU A 185 -2.86 -24.72 9.28
CA GLU A 185 -3.51 -24.61 7.97
C GLU A 185 -2.50 -24.36 6.85
N ALA A 186 -2.56 -25.19 5.81
CA ALA A 186 -1.94 -24.88 4.52
C ALA A 186 -2.82 -23.85 3.79
N LEU A 187 -2.18 -22.88 3.14
CA LEU A 187 -2.87 -21.79 2.47
C LEU A 187 -2.69 -21.89 0.96
N ILE A 188 -3.68 -21.41 0.21
CA ILE A 188 -3.62 -21.30 -1.24
C ILE A 188 -3.74 -19.83 -1.60
N PHE A 189 -2.78 -19.31 -2.35
CA PHE A 189 -2.80 -17.93 -2.84
C PHE A 189 -2.70 -17.89 -4.36
N ASP A 190 -3.68 -17.27 -5.02
CA ASP A 190 -3.48 -16.75 -6.37
C ASP A 190 -2.86 -15.37 -6.25
N VAL A 191 -1.67 -15.16 -6.81
CA VAL A 191 -0.95 -13.89 -6.77
C VAL A 191 -0.61 -13.45 -8.19
N GLU A 192 -0.93 -12.21 -8.51
CA GLU A 192 -0.51 -11.50 -9.73
C GLU A 192 0.47 -10.41 -9.31
N LEU A 193 1.73 -10.50 -9.75
CA LEU A 193 2.75 -9.51 -9.47
C LEU A 193 2.63 -8.35 -10.46
N ILE A 194 2.13 -7.22 -10.01
CA ILE A 194 1.85 -6.07 -10.88
C ILE A 194 3.11 -5.23 -11.08
N LYS A 195 3.84 -4.96 -9.98
CA LYS A 195 5.01 -4.08 -9.99
C LYS A 195 6.01 -4.46 -8.90
N VAL A 196 7.30 -4.31 -9.21
CA VAL A 196 8.43 -4.40 -8.29
C VAL A 196 9.05 -3.01 -8.17
N GLN A 197 9.25 -2.57 -6.94
CA GLN A 197 9.91 -1.31 -6.60
C GLN A 197 11.19 -1.62 -5.80
N ASN A 198 12.33 -1.57 -6.48
CA ASN A 198 13.65 -1.88 -5.93
C ASN A 198 14.49 -0.60 -5.80
N ALA A 199 14.81 -0.22 -4.57
CA ALA A 199 15.45 1.06 -4.26
C ALA A 199 16.90 1.16 -4.79
N GLU A 200 17.65 0.05 -4.78
CA GLU A 200 19.04 0.03 -5.23
C GLU A 200 19.13 0.09 -6.76
N ARG A 201 18.33 -0.72 -7.45
CA ARG A 201 18.20 -0.71 -8.91
C ARG A 201 17.72 0.64 -9.42
N ASN A 202 16.75 1.25 -8.76
CA ASN A 202 16.25 2.57 -9.12
C ASN A 202 17.34 3.64 -8.95
N LEU A 203 18.12 3.58 -7.85
CA LEU A 203 19.22 4.51 -7.62
C LEU A 203 20.34 4.35 -8.67
N GLU A 204 20.72 3.12 -9.01
CA GLU A 204 21.69 2.84 -10.07
C GLU A 204 21.20 3.36 -11.42
N THR A 205 19.94 3.09 -11.77
CA THR A 205 19.31 3.55 -13.01
C THR A 205 19.25 5.07 -13.08
N ALA A 206 18.86 5.72 -11.99
CA ALA A 206 18.84 7.18 -11.87
C ALA A 206 20.23 7.78 -12.08
N ASN A 207 21.24 7.27 -11.38
CA ASN A 207 22.62 7.76 -11.48
C ASN A 207 23.20 7.56 -12.89
N ALA A 208 22.98 6.39 -13.50
CA ALA A 208 23.43 6.12 -14.86
C ALA A 208 22.75 7.05 -15.87
N PHE A 209 21.43 7.20 -15.78
CA PHE A 209 20.67 8.10 -16.65
C PHE A 209 21.17 9.55 -16.52
N LEU A 210 21.26 10.08 -15.30
CA LEU A 210 21.66 11.46 -15.05
C LEU A 210 23.11 11.72 -15.49
N SER A 211 24.02 10.76 -15.32
CA SER A 211 25.41 10.89 -15.77
C SER A 211 25.51 11.01 -17.30
N GLU A 212 24.72 10.23 -18.03
CA GLU A 212 24.67 10.32 -19.49
C GLU A 212 23.89 11.55 -19.97
N ASN A 213 22.80 11.91 -19.27
CA ASN A 213 21.97 13.06 -19.62
C ASN A 213 22.72 14.38 -19.50
N ALA A 214 23.57 14.54 -18.48
CA ALA A 214 24.43 15.71 -18.29
C ALA A 214 25.41 15.96 -19.45
N LYS A 215 25.69 14.96 -20.29
CA LYS A 215 26.59 15.06 -21.45
C LYS A 215 25.87 15.49 -22.72
N LYS A 216 24.53 15.51 -22.72
CA LYS A 216 23.74 15.89 -23.89
C LYS A 216 23.81 17.39 -24.14
N GLU A 217 23.85 17.78 -25.41
CA GLU A 217 23.77 19.19 -25.80
C GLU A 217 22.44 19.80 -25.32
N GLY A 218 22.49 21.03 -24.80
CA GLY A 218 21.31 21.74 -24.28
C GLY A 218 20.97 21.43 -22.82
N VAL A 219 21.47 20.32 -22.26
CA VAL A 219 21.28 20.01 -20.84
C VAL A 219 22.27 20.78 -19.99
N LYS A 220 21.77 21.45 -18.96
CA LYS A 220 22.52 22.19 -17.95
C LYS A 220 22.34 21.51 -16.59
N SER A 221 23.35 21.57 -15.73
CA SER A 221 23.29 21.03 -14.37
C SER A 221 23.54 22.14 -13.35
N THR A 222 22.82 22.09 -12.23
CA THR A 222 23.05 22.95 -11.07
C THR A 222 23.97 22.28 -10.06
N ASP A 223 24.38 23.02 -9.02
CA ASP A 223 25.25 22.51 -7.95
C ASP A 223 24.57 21.43 -7.08
N SER A 224 23.23 21.42 -7.00
CA SER A 224 22.45 20.40 -6.30
C SER A 224 22.31 19.10 -7.09
N GLY A 225 22.72 19.11 -8.37
CA GLY A 225 22.56 17.97 -9.28
C GLY A 225 21.27 17.99 -10.09
N LEU A 226 20.38 18.96 -9.90
CA LEU A 226 19.24 19.18 -10.80
C LEU A 226 19.76 19.42 -12.23
N GLN A 227 19.16 18.73 -13.20
CA GLN A 227 19.45 18.98 -14.61
C GLN A 227 18.23 19.54 -15.31
N TYR A 228 18.45 20.40 -16.30
CA TYR A 228 17.37 20.97 -17.08
C TYR A 228 17.77 21.28 -18.52
N GLU A 229 16.78 21.29 -19.39
CA GLU A 229 16.87 21.65 -20.80
C GLU A 229 15.80 22.72 -21.08
N VAL A 230 16.20 23.81 -21.73
CA VAL A 230 15.27 24.86 -22.17
C VAL A 230 14.60 24.39 -23.46
N ILE A 231 13.30 24.17 -23.44
CA ILE A 231 12.52 23.71 -24.61
C ILE A 231 12.03 24.91 -25.43
N SER A 232 11.51 25.93 -24.75
CA SER A 232 11.20 27.22 -25.36
C SER A 232 11.33 28.35 -24.34
N GLU A 233 11.87 29.47 -24.79
CA GLU A 233 11.95 30.69 -23.99
C GLU A 233 10.65 31.51 -24.16
N GLY A 234 10.18 32.07 -23.05
CA GLY A 234 9.10 33.04 -22.98
C GLY A 234 9.55 34.44 -23.42
N PRO A 235 8.70 35.46 -23.22
CA PRO A 235 9.06 36.85 -23.45
C PRO A 235 10.26 37.30 -22.60
N GLU A 236 11.12 38.17 -23.13
CA GLU A 236 12.29 38.70 -22.41
C GLU A 236 11.93 39.48 -21.12
N ASP A 237 10.68 39.94 -21.01
CA ASP A 237 10.12 40.67 -19.87
C ASP A 237 9.27 39.79 -18.93
N GLY A 238 9.31 38.46 -19.09
CA GLY A 238 8.62 37.51 -18.21
C GLY A 238 9.16 37.54 -16.78
N GLU A 239 8.26 37.50 -15.80
CA GLU A 239 8.64 37.48 -14.39
C GLU A 239 9.23 36.12 -13.99
N SER A 240 10.27 36.11 -13.17
CA SER A 240 10.84 34.89 -12.59
C SER A 240 10.39 34.74 -11.14
N PRO A 241 9.91 33.56 -10.72
CA PRO A 241 9.42 33.37 -9.36
C PRO A 241 10.57 33.22 -8.36
N ASP A 242 10.32 33.64 -7.13
CA ASP A 242 11.10 33.30 -5.94
C ASP A 242 10.54 32.02 -5.27
N ALA A 243 11.33 31.35 -4.42
CA ALA A 243 10.92 30.12 -3.72
C ALA A 243 9.64 30.23 -2.87
N GLY A 244 9.22 31.46 -2.52
CA GLY A 244 8.02 31.73 -1.72
C GLY A 244 6.74 31.91 -2.54
N ASP A 245 6.86 32.06 -3.86
CA ASP A 245 5.76 32.49 -4.72
C ASP A 245 4.83 31.32 -5.07
N THR A 246 3.65 31.69 -5.56
CA THR A 246 2.74 30.73 -6.18
C THR A 246 2.84 30.86 -7.69
N VAL A 247 3.05 29.73 -8.37
CA VAL A 247 3.13 29.68 -9.82
C VAL A 247 1.91 28.99 -10.39
N GLU A 248 1.46 29.44 -11.56
CA GLU A 248 0.50 28.72 -12.39
C GLU A 248 1.25 28.04 -13.53
N VAL A 249 1.05 26.73 -13.71
CA VAL A 249 1.83 25.94 -14.67
C VAL A 249 0.96 24.96 -15.46
N HIS A 250 1.43 24.65 -16.65
CA HIS A 250 1.18 23.34 -17.26
C HIS A 250 2.36 22.40 -16.98
N TYR A 251 2.09 21.14 -16.70
CA TYR A 251 3.16 20.18 -16.47
C TYR A 251 2.78 18.75 -16.84
N GLN A 252 3.82 17.96 -17.10
CA GLN A 252 3.75 16.51 -17.26
C GLN A 252 4.92 15.90 -16.49
N GLY A 253 4.63 14.94 -15.61
CA GLY A 253 5.61 14.18 -14.84
C GLY A 253 5.66 12.71 -15.28
N THR A 254 6.85 12.22 -15.62
CA THR A 254 7.07 10.83 -16.03
C THR A 254 8.25 10.20 -15.28
N LEU A 255 8.19 8.88 -15.09
CA LEU A 255 9.34 8.07 -14.70
C LEU A 255 10.31 7.91 -15.88
N LEU A 256 11.52 7.41 -15.65
CA LEU A 256 12.53 7.20 -16.71
C LEU A 256 12.08 6.20 -17.79
N ASN A 257 11.18 5.28 -17.45
CA ASN A 257 10.58 4.32 -18.39
C ASN A 257 9.43 4.92 -19.23
N GLY A 258 9.11 6.21 -19.07
CA GLY A 258 8.06 6.91 -19.79
C GLY A 258 6.66 6.79 -19.17
N THR A 259 6.50 6.08 -18.04
CA THR A 259 5.23 6.01 -17.32
C THR A 259 4.87 7.39 -16.77
N GLU A 260 3.75 7.96 -17.24
CA GLU A 260 3.20 9.20 -16.70
C GLU A 260 2.53 8.93 -15.35
N PHE A 261 2.90 9.70 -14.32
CA PHE A 261 2.31 9.59 -12.99
C PHE A 261 1.41 10.78 -12.61
N ASP A 262 1.63 11.95 -13.23
CA ASP A 262 0.78 13.13 -13.03
C ASP A 262 0.91 14.10 -14.22
N SER A 263 -0.18 14.74 -14.60
CA SER A 263 -0.22 15.64 -15.76
C SER A 263 -1.41 16.60 -15.68
N SER A 264 -1.15 17.89 -15.87
CA SER A 264 -2.21 18.89 -15.96
C SER A 264 -2.89 18.88 -17.34
N TYR A 265 -2.19 18.43 -18.38
CA TYR A 265 -2.74 18.32 -19.74
C TYR A 265 -3.88 17.31 -19.81
N VAL A 266 -3.79 16.19 -19.09
CA VAL A 266 -4.88 15.20 -19.00
C VAL A 266 -6.14 15.80 -18.36
N ARG A 267 -5.96 16.78 -17.47
CA ARG A 267 -7.06 17.51 -16.81
C ARG A 267 -7.58 18.68 -17.67
N GLY A 268 -6.84 19.08 -18.71
CA GLY A 268 -7.19 20.16 -19.63
C GLY A 268 -7.20 21.57 -19.01
N GLN A 269 -6.55 21.75 -17.86
CA GLN A 269 -6.47 23.03 -17.16
C GLN A 269 -5.12 23.19 -16.46
N THR A 270 -4.68 24.43 -16.28
CA THR A 270 -3.49 24.79 -15.49
C THR A 270 -3.69 24.44 -14.01
N VAL A 271 -2.59 24.38 -13.28
CA VAL A 271 -2.59 24.13 -11.83
C VAL A 271 -1.70 25.14 -11.14
N GLU A 272 -2.14 25.61 -9.97
CA GLU A 272 -1.36 26.51 -9.11
C GLU A 272 -0.59 25.72 -8.06
N PHE A 273 0.69 26.03 -7.90
CA PHE A 273 1.55 25.45 -6.87
C PHE A 273 2.29 26.53 -6.08
N PRO A 274 2.22 26.53 -4.74
CA PRO A 274 3.17 27.28 -3.93
C PRO A 274 4.53 26.57 -3.97
N LEU A 275 5.58 27.24 -4.45
CA LEU A 275 6.89 26.63 -4.69
C LEU A 275 7.56 26.08 -3.42
N ASN A 276 7.14 26.53 -2.24
CA ASN A 276 7.61 26.01 -0.94
C ASN A 276 6.88 24.75 -0.44
N ARG A 277 5.97 24.15 -1.23
CA ARG A 277 5.26 22.89 -0.87
C ARG A 277 5.35 21.79 -1.92
N VAL A 278 6.23 21.96 -2.90
CA VAL A 278 6.53 20.95 -3.92
C VAL A 278 7.88 20.29 -3.61
N ILE A 279 8.27 19.29 -4.40
CA ILE A 279 9.56 18.62 -4.24
C ILE A 279 10.72 19.62 -4.41
N PRO A 280 11.88 19.43 -3.75
CA PRO A 280 13.00 20.37 -3.80
C PRO A 280 13.44 20.74 -5.22
N GLY A 281 13.45 19.77 -6.14
CA GLY A 281 13.82 20.01 -7.54
C GLY A 281 12.87 20.95 -8.30
N TRP A 282 11.58 20.97 -7.94
CA TRP A 282 10.63 21.97 -8.47
C TRP A 282 10.85 23.33 -7.84
N THR A 283 11.02 23.38 -6.51
CA THR A 283 11.31 24.63 -5.81
C THR A 283 12.53 25.30 -6.43
N GLU A 284 13.62 24.57 -6.64
CA GLU A 284 14.83 25.08 -7.29
C GLU A 284 14.63 25.37 -8.78
N GLY A 285 14.13 24.39 -9.55
CA GLY A 285 14.12 24.45 -11.00
C GLY A 285 13.21 25.54 -11.58
N VAL A 286 12.04 25.75 -11.00
CA VAL A 286 11.07 26.73 -11.51
C VAL A 286 11.56 28.18 -11.29
N GLN A 287 12.41 28.42 -10.29
CA GLN A 287 13.08 29.73 -10.10
C GLN A 287 14.11 30.03 -11.22
N LEU A 288 14.47 29.06 -12.06
CA LEU A 288 15.33 29.25 -13.24
C LEU A 288 14.54 29.66 -14.49
N MET A 289 13.21 29.71 -14.39
CA MET A 289 12.29 30.04 -15.48
C MET A 289 11.82 31.49 -15.38
N SER A 290 11.33 32.02 -16.48
CA SER A 290 10.52 33.23 -16.60
C SER A 290 9.13 32.86 -17.14
N GLU A 291 8.12 33.70 -16.89
CA GLU A 291 6.78 33.49 -17.45
C GLU A 291 6.83 33.23 -18.97
N GLY A 292 6.11 32.21 -19.42
CA GLY A 292 6.10 31.74 -20.81
C GLY A 292 7.17 30.70 -21.14
N ASP A 293 8.16 30.47 -20.28
CA ASP A 293 9.16 29.44 -20.49
C ASP A 293 8.54 28.04 -20.45
N LYS A 294 9.09 27.16 -21.27
CA LYS A 294 8.89 25.71 -21.16
C LYS A 294 10.23 25.02 -20.98
N TYR A 295 10.43 24.39 -19.83
CA TYR A 295 11.65 23.67 -19.49
C TYR A 295 11.34 22.18 -19.31
N ARG A 296 12.36 21.34 -19.55
CA ARG A 296 12.37 19.95 -19.13
C ARG A 296 13.36 19.78 -17.99
N PHE A 297 12.89 19.35 -16.84
CA PHE A 297 13.70 19.04 -15.66
C PHE A 297 13.95 17.54 -15.56
N PHE A 298 15.17 17.16 -15.20
CA PHE A 298 15.56 15.82 -14.80
C PHE A 298 16.01 15.88 -13.35
N ILE A 299 15.16 15.37 -12.46
CA ILE A 299 15.26 15.58 -11.02
C ILE A 299 15.84 14.32 -10.39
N PRO A 300 17.02 14.39 -9.74
CA PRO A 300 17.60 13.26 -9.03
C PRO A 300 16.76 12.88 -7.81
N PRO A 301 16.88 11.64 -7.29
CA PRO A 301 15.96 11.14 -6.27
C PRO A 301 15.95 11.95 -4.96
N ASP A 302 17.10 12.48 -4.56
CA ASP A 302 17.29 13.33 -3.38
C ASP A 302 16.63 14.71 -3.50
N LEU A 303 16.38 15.18 -4.73
CA LEU A 303 15.57 16.38 -5.03
C LEU A 303 14.10 16.03 -5.35
N ALA A 304 13.72 14.76 -5.27
CA ALA A 304 12.39 14.23 -5.53
C ALA A 304 11.77 13.56 -4.27
N TYR A 305 11.48 12.26 -4.33
CA TYR A 305 10.83 11.50 -3.24
C TYR A 305 11.79 10.55 -2.48
N GLY A 306 13.08 10.56 -2.81
CA GLY A 306 14.14 9.85 -2.09
C GLY A 306 13.96 8.34 -1.94
N GLU A 307 14.62 7.75 -0.95
CA GLU A 307 14.68 6.31 -0.69
C GLU A 307 13.32 5.65 -0.38
N THR A 308 12.30 6.44 -0.09
CA THR A 308 10.96 5.92 0.23
C THR A 308 10.01 5.96 -0.96
N GLY A 309 10.18 6.93 -1.87
CA GLY A 309 9.19 7.19 -2.92
C GLY A 309 7.88 7.73 -2.34
N THR A 310 6.79 7.57 -3.08
CA THR A 310 5.45 7.96 -2.63
C THR A 310 4.73 6.78 -1.94
N PRO A 311 4.33 6.90 -0.66
CA PRO A 311 3.59 5.82 0.01
C PRO A 311 2.25 5.51 -0.68
N GLY A 312 2.08 4.28 -1.17
CA GLY A 312 0.88 3.88 -1.91
C GLY A 312 0.71 4.57 -3.27
N GLY A 313 1.73 5.31 -3.73
CA GLY A 313 1.71 6.07 -4.96
C GLY A 313 2.52 5.42 -6.09
N PRO A 314 2.47 6.00 -7.29
CA PRO A 314 3.10 5.44 -8.49
C PRO A 314 4.63 5.61 -8.51
N ILE A 315 5.20 6.44 -7.66
CA ILE A 315 6.64 6.73 -7.65
C ILE A 315 7.33 5.82 -6.64
N GLY A 316 8.21 4.96 -7.14
CA GLY A 316 9.01 4.06 -6.33
C GLY A 316 10.15 4.76 -5.56
N PRO A 317 10.83 4.01 -4.69
CA PRO A 317 11.99 4.49 -3.97
C PRO A 317 13.15 4.80 -4.95
N ASN A 318 13.89 5.86 -4.67
CA ASN A 318 15.05 6.31 -5.44
C ASN A 318 14.80 6.53 -6.94
N GLU A 319 13.57 6.79 -7.37
CA GLU A 319 13.30 7.11 -8.76
C GLU A 319 13.68 8.56 -9.11
N ALA A 320 14.44 8.72 -10.20
CA ALA A 320 14.61 10.02 -10.84
C ALA A 320 13.36 10.35 -11.67
N LEU A 321 13.00 11.63 -11.67
CA LEU A 321 11.77 12.10 -12.33
C LEU A 321 12.12 12.99 -13.52
N ILE A 322 11.30 12.91 -14.56
CA ILE A 322 11.34 13.85 -15.68
C ILE A 322 10.07 14.69 -15.62
N PHE A 323 10.24 16.01 -15.63
CA PHE A 323 9.12 16.93 -15.72
C PHE A 323 9.28 17.83 -16.94
N GLU A 324 8.24 17.96 -17.76
CA GLU A 324 8.09 19.11 -18.63
C GLU A 324 7.18 20.11 -17.93
N VAL A 325 7.65 21.34 -17.77
CA VAL A 325 6.92 22.41 -17.09
C VAL A 325 6.87 23.62 -18.01
N GLU A 326 5.68 24.16 -18.21
CA GLU A 326 5.41 25.44 -18.86
C GLU A 326 4.91 26.41 -17.78
N LEU A 327 5.69 27.46 -17.53
CA LEU A 327 5.36 28.48 -16.53
C LEU A 327 4.39 29.48 -17.15
N VAL A 328 3.15 29.52 -16.67
CA VAL A 328 2.11 30.39 -17.21
C VAL A 328 2.12 31.76 -16.56
N SER A 329 2.21 31.81 -15.22
CA SER A 329 2.31 33.07 -14.48
C SER A 329 2.88 32.91 -13.06
N VAL A 330 3.39 33.99 -12.49
CA VAL A 330 3.87 34.14 -11.09
C VAL A 330 2.88 35.00 -10.28
N LYS A 331 2.69 34.70 -8.98
CA LYS A 331 1.69 35.33 -8.10
C LYS A 331 2.19 35.58 -6.68
#